data_AF-A0A7K3ZVB4-F1
#
_entry.id   AF-A0A7K3ZVB4-F1
#
_cell.length_a   1.000
_cell.length_b   1.000
_cell.length_c   1.000
_cell.angle_alpha   90.00
_cell.angle_beta   90.00
_cell.angle_gamma   90.00
#
_symmetry.space_group_name_H-M   'P 1'
#
loop_
_entity.id
_entity.type
_entity.pdbx_description
1 polymer ?
#
loop_
_entity_poly.entity_id
_entity_poly.type
_entity_poly.pdbx_seq_one_letter_code
_entity_poly.pdbx_strand_id
1 'polypeptide(L)'
;MKYLAPKREQVHLSRKLRYSSISFFNFIKASCRFFWEIHPIYCHETLSLILLLSASLYGILSSNEPRGDHLNKSMLLFSGLCCAALCICASGADSTQEQLKTLTGSDLNFSEANLTLFSSLEVFGSFDIGEAVKFTAPSSGFNLQKVRILAWSGFNETTQTYPAERNIMLEIRDEDLKLLYKFADGQNNYFLSPDGPVFGEIEIPEMKMTGDFYVVFYDRGAAPIGAAEVADSGNSYLFNGAETFPAEFVDQDTNKTNGYNWMIEVLGE
;
A
#
# COMPACT_ATOMS: atom_id res chain seq x y z
N MET A 1 -25.67 64.94 45.77
CA MET A 1 -25.64 63.48 46.05
C MET A 1 -26.94 62.84 45.57
N LYS A 2 -26.86 62.03 44.50
CA LYS A 2 -27.68 60.84 44.26
C LYS A 2 -27.01 60.09 43.10
N TYR A 3 -26.54 58.88 43.39
CA TYR A 3 -25.81 57.99 42.49
C TYR A 3 -26.70 57.55 41.31
N LEU A 4 -26.19 57.66 40.08
CA LEU A 4 -26.68 56.93 38.92
C LEU A 4 -25.80 55.69 38.74
N ALA A 5 -26.39 54.50 38.79
CA ALA A 5 -25.72 53.22 38.59
C ALA A 5 -25.38 52.98 37.10
N PRO A 6 -24.26 52.32 36.74
CA PRO A 6 -24.06 51.80 35.39
C PRO A 6 -24.52 50.34 35.25
N LYS A 7 -25.39 50.17 34.23
CA LYS A 7 -25.86 48.98 33.49
C LYS A 7 -25.21 47.60 33.76
N ARG A 8 -26.07 46.65 34.20
CA ARG A 8 -25.84 45.18 34.23
C ARG A 8 -25.82 44.50 32.85
N GLU A 9 -26.11 45.18 31.75
CA GLU A 9 -26.31 44.55 30.43
C GLU A 9 -25.02 44.20 29.64
N GLN A 10 -23.91 44.89 29.88
CA GLN A 10 -22.67 44.69 29.11
C GLN A 10 -21.92 43.39 29.47
N VAL A 11 -22.11 42.87 30.68
CA VAL A 11 -21.42 41.65 31.15
C VAL A 11 -22.09 40.37 30.60
N HIS A 12 -23.37 40.43 30.23
CA HIS A 12 -24.09 39.27 29.70
C HIS A 12 -23.85 39.05 28.20
N LEU A 13 -23.78 40.14 27.40
CA LEU A 13 -23.50 40.07 25.96
C LEU A 13 -22.08 39.57 25.67
N SER A 14 -21.08 40.05 26.43
CA SER A 14 -19.67 39.67 26.25
C SER A 14 -19.36 38.21 26.66
N ARG A 15 -20.20 37.59 27.50
CA ARG A 15 -20.15 36.15 27.80
C ARG A 15 -20.82 35.31 26.72
N LYS A 16 -21.95 35.76 26.16
CA LYS A 16 -22.70 35.03 25.12
C LYS A 16 -21.93 34.93 23.80
N LEU A 17 -21.23 36.00 23.40
CA LEU A 17 -20.35 36.01 22.22
C LEU A 17 -19.11 35.11 22.40
N ARG A 18 -18.54 35.03 23.62
CA ARG A 18 -17.43 34.12 23.92
C ARG A 18 -17.82 32.65 23.90
N TYR A 19 -19.03 32.29 24.32
CA TYR A 19 -19.51 30.90 24.27
C TYR A 19 -19.78 30.43 22.83
N SER A 20 -20.29 31.30 21.97
CA SER A 20 -20.55 31.00 20.55
C SER A 20 -19.26 30.79 19.75
N SER A 21 -18.23 31.60 19.96
CA SER A 21 -16.95 31.45 19.26
C SER A 21 -16.20 30.19 19.68
N ILE A 22 -16.20 29.83 20.97
CA ILE A 22 -15.58 28.60 21.47
C ILE A 22 -16.28 27.36 20.91
N SER A 23 -17.62 27.37 20.81
CA SER A 23 -18.39 26.26 20.23
C SER A 23 -18.10 26.06 18.74
N PHE A 24 -17.92 27.14 17.98
CA PHE A 24 -17.62 27.09 16.55
C PHE A 24 -16.19 26.59 16.29
N PHE A 25 -15.20 27.07 17.06
CA PHE A 25 -13.82 26.56 16.97
C PHE A 25 -13.72 25.09 17.34
N ASN A 26 -14.46 24.63 18.36
CA ASN A 26 -14.50 23.22 18.73
C ASN A 26 -15.18 22.35 17.65
N PHE A 27 -16.20 22.87 16.96
CA PHE A 27 -16.84 22.17 15.85
C PHE A 27 -15.87 22.01 14.67
N ILE A 28 -15.18 23.08 14.24
CA ILE A 28 -14.16 23.01 13.19
C ILE A 28 -13.06 22.01 13.56
N LYS A 29 -12.59 22.07 14.82
CA LYS A 29 -11.53 21.17 15.30
C LYS A 29 -11.98 19.70 15.29
N ALA A 30 -13.23 19.42 15.63
CA ALA A 30 -13.80 18.08 15.57
C ALA A 30 -13.97 17.60 14.12
N SER A 31 -14.44 18.46 13.21
CA SER A 31 -14.58 18.15 11.79
C SER A 31 -13.23 17.89 11.10
N CYS A 32 -12.20 18.68 11.41
CA CYS A 32 -10.84 18.46 10.89
C CYS A 32 -10.23 17.15 11.42
N ARG A 33 -10.51 16.79 12.68
CA ARG A 33 -10.03 15.54 13.28
C ARG A 33 -10.69 14.31 12.65
N PHE A 34 -11.99 14.38 12.39
CA PHE A 34 -12.73 13.33 11.68
C PHE A 34 -12.22 13.13 10.25
N PHE A 35 -11.81 14.22 9.57
CA PHE A 35 -11.27 14.13 8.21
C PHE A 35 -9.86 13.50 8.15
N TRP A 36 -9.01 13.77 9.15
CA TRP A 36 -7.66 13.19 9.24
C TRP A 36 -7.68 11.67 9.45
N GLU A 37 -8.70 11.15 10.12
CA GLU A 37 -8.83 9.71 10.39
C GLU A 37 -9.36 8.90 9.19
N ILE A 38 -9.99 9.55 8.19
CA ILE A 38 -10.68 8.85 7.08
C ILE A 38 -9.88 8.89 5.77
N HIS A 39 -9.16 9.98 5.47
CA HIS A 39 -8.35 10.09 4.24
C HIS A 39 -7.06 10.90 4.46
N PRO A 40 -5.90 10.25 4.70
CA PRO A 40 -4.64 10.97 4.95
C PRO A 40 -4.05 11.67 3.71
N ILE A 41 -4.56 11.37 2.50
CA ILE A 41 -3.93 11.77 1.23
C ILE A 41 -4.41 13.15 0.70
N TYR A 42 -5.57 13.65 1.13
CA TYR A 42 -6.15 14.91 0.60
C TYR A 42 -6.28 15.98 1.67
N CYS A 43 -5.14 16.44 2.23
CA CYS A 43 -5.18 17.34 3.39
C CYS A 43 -4.69 18.78 3.15
N HIS A 44 -4.05 19.12 2.01
CA HIS A 44 -3.42 20.44 1.89
C HIS A 44 -4.28 21.50 1.16
N GLU A 45 -4.96 21.13 0.07
CA GLU A 45 -5.79 22.08 -0.71
C GLU A 45 -7.19 22.29 -0.10
N THR A 46 -7.78 21.23 0.45
CA THR A 46 -9.07 21.23 1.13
C THR A 46 -9.06 22.08 2.41
N LEU A 47 -7.98 22.03 3.19
CA LEU A 47 -7.85 22.88 4.39
C LEU A 47 -7.80 24.37 4.05
N SER A 48 -7.13 24.71 2.93
CA SER A 48 -6.98 26.09 2.47
C SER A 48 -8.33 26.68 2.03
N LEU A 49 -9.17 25.89 1.35
CA LEU A 49 -10.51 26.31 0.95
C LEU A 49 -11.44 26.51 2.16
N ILE A 50 -11.37 25.60 3.14
CA ILE A 50 -12.16 25.68 4.39
C ILE A 50 -11.73 26.91 5.23
N LEU A 51 -10.43 27.22 5.27
CA LEU A 51 -9.91 28.41 5.95
C LEU A 51 -10.32 29.71 5.25
N LEU A 52 -10.33 29.74 3.91
CA LEU A 52 -10.79 30.90 3.14
C LEU A 52 -12.30 31.16 3.30
N LEU A 53 -13.10 30.09 3.32
CA LEU A 53 -14.54 30.19 3.54
C LEU A 53 -14.86 30.64 4.98
N SER A 54 -14.12 30.15 5.98
CA SER A 54 -14.32 30.55 7.38
C SER A 54 -13.86 31.99 7.67
N ALA A 55 -12.78 32.48 7.04
CA ALA A 55 -12.34 33.87 7.14
C ALA A 55 -13.36 34.85 6.51
N SER A 56 -13.92 34.49 5.36
CA SER A 56 -14.98 35.27 4.70
C SER A 56 -16.25 35.33 5.56
N LEU A 57 -16.57 34.23 6.26
CA LEU A 57 -17.71 34.13 7.17
C LEU A 57 -17.57 35.03 8.40
N TYR A 58 -16.36 35.13 8.97
CA TYR A 58 -16.09 36.00 10.12
C TYR A 58 -16.25 37.48 9.77
N GLY A 59 -15.84 37.88 8.56
CA GLY A 59 -16.05 39.24 8.05
C GLY A 59 -17.53 39.61 7.92
N ILE A 60 -18.35 38.70 7.38
CA ILE A 60 -19.80 38.91 7.18
C ILE A 60 -20.57 38.92 8.52
N LEU A 61 -20.18 38.08 9.48
CA LEU A 61 -20.84 38.03 10.80
C LEU A 61 -20.44 39.21 11.71
N SER A 62 -19.26 39.81 11.51
CA SER A 62 -18.83 40.97 12.32
C SER A 62 -19.49 42.30 11.91
N SER A 63 -20.13 42.36 10.73
CA SER A 63 -20.66 43.59 10.15
C SER A 63 -22.16 43.80 10.32
N ASN A 64 -22.90 42.83 10.88
CA ASN A 64 -24.35 42.92 11.04
C ASN A 64 -24.82 42.71 12.48
N GLU A 65 -25.53 43.69 13.03
CA GLU A 65 -26.22 43.60 14.31
C GLU A 65 -27.42 42.63 14.18
N PRO A 66 -27.54 41.58 15.02
CA PRO A 66 -28.41 40.45 14.70
C PRO A 66 -29.89 40.73 15.04
N ARG A 67 -30.76 40.79 14.03
CA ARG A 67 -32.20 40.48 14.19
C ARG A 67 -32.39 38.97 14.05
N GLY A 68 -32.98 38.34 15.07
CA GLY A 68 -33.02 36.89 15.25
C GLY A 68 -33.59 36.07 14.09
N ASP A 69 -34.44 36.64 13.24
CA ASP A 69 -35.06 35.92 12.13
C ASP A 69 -34.13 35.74 10.91
N HIS A 70 -33.10 36.58 10.77
CA HIS A 70 -32.11 36.47 9.70
C HIS A 70 -31.07 35.37 9.96
N LEU A 71 -30.79 35.05 11.24
CA LEU A 71 -29.80 34.01 11.58
C LEU A 71 -30.25 32.62 11.11
N ASN A 72 -31.54 32.28 11.27
CA ASN A 72 -32.04 30.94 10.94
C ASN A 72 -32.08 30.68 9.43
N LYS A 73 -32.43 31.67 8.62
CA LYS A 73 -32.45 31.54 7.15
C LYS A 73 -31.04 31.46 6.58
N SER A 74 -30.10 32.23 7.13
CA SER A 74 -28.69 32.16 6.75
C SER A 74 -28.09 30.80 7.12
N MET A 75 -28.35 30.27 8.33
CA MET A 75 -27.83 28.96 8.76
C MET A 75 -28.30 27.79 7.87
N LEU A 76 -29.55 27.81 7.41
CA LEU A 76 -30.10 26.81 6.50
C LEU A 76 -29.50 26.88 5.08
N LEU A 77 -29.22 28.08 4.58
CA LEU A 77 -28.52 28.26 3.30
C LEU A 77 -27.07 27.74 3.37
N PHE A 78 -26.39 27.92 4.51
CA PHE A 78 -25.03 27.44 4.70
C PHE A 78 -24.94 25.92 4.85
N SER A 79 -25.90 25.26 5.52
CA SER A 79 -25.91 23.78 5.58
C SER A 79 -26.15 23.16 4.20
N GLY A 80 -27.00 23.79 3.37
CA GLY A 80 -27.22 23.37 1.99
C GLY A 80 -25.98 23.53 1.11
N LEU A 81 -25.24 24.63 1.25
CA LEU A 81 -24.03 24.90 0.46
C LEU A 81 -22.85 23.99 0.86
N CYS A 82 -22.71 23.66 2.15
CA CYS A 82 -21.70 22.70 2.62
C CYS A 82 -22.01 21.28 2.12
N CYS A 83 -23.29 20.85 2.14
CA CYS A 83 -23.67 19.54 1.61
C CYS A 83 -23.47 19.47 0.09
N ALA A 84 -23.76 20.54 -0.66
CA ALA A 84 -23.52 20.58 -2.10
C ALA A 84 -22.02 20.51 -2.46
N ALA A 85 -21.16 21.20 -1.70
CA ALA A 85 -19.71 21.12 -1.89
C ALA A 85 -19.15 19.73 -1.55
N LEU A 86 -19.67 19.07 -0.51
CA LEU A 86 -19.31 17.68 -0.16
C LEU A 86 -19.77 16.67 -1.23
N CYS A 87 -20.92 16.90 -1.88
CA CYS A 87 -21.39 16.04 -2.96
C CYS A 87 -20.57 16.18 -4.25
N ILE A 88 -20.08 17.38 -4.58
CA ILE A 88 -19.25 17.61 -5.79
C ILE A 88 -17.87 16.94 -5.66
N CYS A 89 -17.33 16.82 -4.44
CA CYS A 89 -16.10 16.07 -4.18
C CYS A 89 -16.27 14.54 -4.19
N ALA A 90 -17.51 14.05 -4.04
CA ALA A 90 -17.81 12.61 -4.07
C ALA A 90 -18.09 12.08 -5.48
N SER A 91 -18.49 12.94 -6.42
CA SER A 91 -18.86 12.57 -7.79
C SER A 91 -17.79 12.92 -8.84
N GLY A 92 -16.51 12.76 -8.47
CA GLY A 92 -15.37 13.02 -9.36
C GLY A 92 -14.23 12.00 -9.26
N ALA A 93 -14.40 10.91 -8.51
CA ALA A 93 -13.49 9.78 -8.53
C ALA A 93 -14.21 8.58 -9.13
N ASP A 94 -14.48 8.64 -10.44
CA ASP A 94 -14.44 7.40 -11.20
C ASP A 94 -12.95 7.06 -11.31
N SER A 95 -12.42 6.46 -10.25
CA SER A 95 -11.10 5.86 -10.28
C SER A 95 -11.21 4.69 -11.23
N THR A 96 -10.97 4.92 -12.51
CA THR A 96 -10.35 3.90 -13.35
C THR A 96 -9.04 3.58 -12.64
N GLN A 97 -9.08 2.66 -11.69
CA GLN A 97 -7.90 2.08 -11.09
C GLN A 97 -7.24 1.38 -12.28
N GLU A 98 -6.18 1.98 -12.84
CA GLU A 98 -5.45 1.36 -13.94
C GLU A 98 -5.07 -0.04 -13.45
N GLN A 99 -5.62 -1.04 -14.15
CA GLN A 99 -5.46 -2.42 -13.76
C GLN A 99 -4.02 -2.79 -14.10
N LEU A 100 -3.17 -2.87 -13.07
CA LEU A 100 -1.77 -3.27 -13.24
C LEU A 100 -1.70 -4.57 -14.02
N LYS A 101 -0.81 -4.61 -15.00
CA LYS A 101 -0.52 -5.80 -15.78
C LYS A 101 0.37 -6.72 -14.96
N THR A 102 -0.12 -7.94 -14.73
CA THR A 102 0.68 -9.02 -14.15
C THR A 102 1.49 -9.70 -15.25
N LEU A 103 2.80 -9.88 -15.02
CA LEU A 103 3.66 -10.76 -15.80
C LEU A 103 4.05 -11.94 -14.90
N THR A 104 3.97 -13.15 -15.46
CA THR A 104 4.36 -14.39 -14.81
C THR A 104 5.61 -14.96 -15.48
N GLY A 105 6.44 -15.68 -14.73
CA GLY A 105 7.59 -16.40 -15.28
C GLY A 105 7.22 -17.61 -16.14
N SER A 106 5.96 -18.05 -16.09
CA SER A 106 5.47 -19.24 -16.79
C SER A 106 4.00 -19.11 -17.18
N ASP A 107 3.56 -19.91 -18.15
CA ASP A 107 2.15 -20.03 -18.57
C ASP A 107 1.31 -20.91 -17.61
N LEU A 108 1.86 -21.29 -16.45
CA LEU A 108 1.16 -22.15 -15.50
C LEU A 108 0.04 -21.40 -14.81
N ASN A 109 -1.12 -22.05 -14.69
CA ASN A 109 -2.16 -21.61 -13.77
C ASN A 109 -1.79 -22.05 -12.35
N PHE A 110 -1.31 -21.11 -11.56
CA PHE A 110 -0.85 -21.34 -10.18
C PHE A 110 -1.92 -21.87 -9.23
N SER A 111 -3.21 -21.66 -9.53
CA SER A 111 -4.30 -22.21 -8.72
C SER A 111 -4.58 -23.69 -8.99
N GLU A 112 -4.06 -24.22 -10.11
CA GLU A 112 -4.29 -25.59 -10.58
C GLU A 112 -3.00 -26.42 -10.59
N ALA A 113 -1.84 -25.76 -10.54
CA ALA A 113 -0.54 -26.42 -10.52
C ALA A 113 -0.34 -27.22 -9.23
N ASN A 114 0.30 -28.39 -9.35
CA ASN A 114 0.78 -29.12 -8.19
C ASN A 114 2.03 -28.41 -7.65
N LEU A 115 1.88 -27.69 -6.55
CA LEU A 115 2.94 -26.87 -5.97
C LEU A 115 3.66 -27.61 -4.85
N THR A 116 4.99 -27.51 -4.86
CA THR A 116 5.85 -27.85 -3.73
C THR A 116 6.44 -26.58 -3.14
N LEU A 117 7.04 -26.69 -1.95
CA LEU A 117 7.85 -25.64 -1.37
C LEU A 117 9.33 -25.95 -1.61
N PHE A 118 10.07 -24.92 -1.99
CA PHE A 118 11.51 -24.97 -2.23
C PHE A 118 12.22 -24.03 -1.24
N SER A 119 13.35 -24.47 -0.69
CA SER A 119 14.22 -23.62 0.12
C SER A 119 15.67 -23.84 -0.27
N SER A 120 16.37 -22.75 -0.61
CA SER A 120 17.79 -22.81 -0.93
C SER A 120 18.64 -23.26 0.25
N LEU A 121 18.22 -22.93 1.49
CA LEU A 121 18.90 -23.45 2.68
C LEU A 121 18.78 -24.97 2.78
N GLU A 122 17.60 -25.53 2.55
CA GLU A 122 17.39 -26.98 2.68
C GLU A 122 18.09 -27.76 1.57
N VAL A 123 18.06 -27.26 0.33
CA VAL A 123 18.60 -27.94 -0.83
C VAL A 123 20.12 -27.77 -0.94
N PHE A 124 20.65 -26.57 -0.69
CA PHE A 124 22.06 -26.25 -0.90
C PHE A 124 22.84 -25.99 0.38
N GLY A 125 22.18 -25.84 1.53
CA GLY A 125 22.84 -25.41 2.76
C GLY A 125 23.36 -23.98 2.70
N SER A 126 22.81 -23.13 1.82
CA SER A 126 23.32 -21.77 1.55
C SER A 126 22.21 -20.73 1.56
N PHE A 127 22.54 -19.53 2.05
CA PHE A 127 21.68 -18.34 1.99
C PHE A 127 21.94 -17.45 0.77
N ASP A 128 22.96 -17.79 -0.02
CA ASP A 128 23.47 -16.97 -1.12
C ASP A 128 23.05 -17.49 -2.51
N ILE A 129 22.23 -18.54 -2.54
CA ILE A 129 21.53 -19.00 -3.74
C ILE A 129 20.13 -18.39 -3.72
N GLY A 130 19.75 -17.72 -4.80
CA GLY A 130 18.43 -17.11 -4.97
C GLY A 130 17.63 -17.77 -6.08
N GLU A 131 16.31 -17.77 -5.91
CA GLU A 131 15.33 -18.21 -6.90
C GLU A 131 14.99 -17.04 -7.83
N ALA A 132 15.47 -17.11 -9.07
CA ALA A 132 15.43 -16.03 -10.05
C ALA A 132 14.42 -16.32 -11.15
N VAL A 133 13.59 -15.34 -11.51
CA VAL A 133 12.70 -15.40 -12.67
C VAL A 133 13.05 -14.29 -13.64
N LYS A 134 13.22 -14.66 -14.91
CA LYS A 134 13.40 -13.73 -16.02
C LYS A 134 12.04 -13.24 -16.53
N PHE A 135 11.92 -11.95 -16.72
CA PHE A 135 10.78 -11.29 -17.33
C PHE A 135 11.22 -10.46 -18.52
N THR A 136 10.33 -10.28 -19.49
CA THR A 136 10.54 -9.33 -20.59
C THR A 136 9.52 -8.21 -20.45
N ALA A 137 10.00 -6.97 -20.38
CA ALA A 137 9.14 -5.79 -20.33
C ALA A 137 8.23 -5.74 -21.58
N PRO A 138 6.91 -5.57 -21.43
CA PRO A 138 5.97 -5.61 -22.56
C PRO A 138 6.11 -4.42 -23.51
N SER A 139 6.70 -3.33 -23.04
CA SER A 139 6.97 -2.10 -23.77
C SER A 139 8.21 -1.43 -23.19
N SER A 140 8.85 -0.56 -23.97
CA SER A 140 9.91 0.29 -23.44
C SER A 140 9.31 1.29 -22.47
N GLY A 141 9.80 1.29 -21.23
CA GLY A 141 9.31 2.17 -20.18
C GLY A 141 8.21 1.58 -19.31
N PHE A 142 7.95 0.27 -19.40
CA PHE A 142 7.09 -0.46 -18.46
C PHE A 142 7.49 -0.13 -17.02
N ASN A 143 6.56 0.43 -16.25
CA ASN A 143 6.77 0.87 -14.90
C ASN A 143 6.49 -0.27 -13.94
N LEU A 144 7.53 -0.94 -13.47
CA LEU A 144 7.44 -1.98 -12.46
C LEU A 144 7.14 -1.36 -11.09
N GLN A 145 6.08 -1.84 -10.42
CA GLN A 145 5.60 -1.28 -9.16
C GLN A 145 5.55 -2.30 -8.01
N LYS A 146 5.30 -3.59 -8.32
CA LYS A 146 5.20 -4.63 -7.30
C LYS A 146 5.82 -5.94 -7.77
N VAL A 147 6.29 -6.71 -6.79
CA VAL A 147 6.62 -8.12 -6.94
C VAL A 147 5.69 -8.93 -6.03
N ARG A 148 5.11 -10.00 -6.57
CA ARG A 148 4.30 -10.98 -5.83
C ARG A 148 5.04 -12.31 -5.79
N ILE A 149 5.12 -12.89 -4.60
CA ILE A 149 5.84 -14.16 -4.40
C ILE A 149 4.93 -15.08 -3.61
N LEU A 150 4.66 -16.28 -4.14
CA LEU A 150 3.99 -17.31 -3.35
C LEU A 150 5.02 -17.95 -2.44
N ALA A 151 4.92 -17.73 -1.14
CA ALA A 151 5.81 -18.33 -0.15
C ALA A 151 5.08 -18.53 1.18
N TRP A 152 5.74 -19.16 2.14
CA TRP A 152 5.15 -19.41 3.46
C TRP A 152 6.16 -19.24 4.57
N SER A 153 5.82 -18.51 5.63
CA SER A 153 6.71 -18.36 6.79
C SER A 153 6.77 -19.59 7.70
N GLY A 154 5.93 -20.61 7.45
CA GLY A 154 5.80 -21.79 8.31
C GLY A 154 4.88 -21.56 9.52
N PHE A 155 4.04 -20.51 9.49
CA PHE A 155 3.10 -20.23 10.58
C PHE A 155 2.07 -21.33 10.74
N ASN A 156 1.94 -21.84 11.96
CA ASN A 156 0.97 -22.86 12.31
C ASN A 156 -0.03 -22.31 13.34
N GLU A 157 -1.27 -22.10 12.90
CA GLU A 157 -2.33 -21.57 13.75
C GLU A 157 -2.70 -22.51 14.91
N THR A 158 -2.60 -23.82 14.69
CA THR A 158 -3.00 -24.82 15.70
C THR A 158 -2.12 -24.73 16.94
N THR A 159 -0.83 -24.45 16.77
CA THR A 159 0.11 -24.28 17.89
C THR A 159 0.27 -22.83 18.32
N GLN A 160 -0.33 -21.88 17.59
CA GLN A 160 -0.14 -20.43 17.73
C GLN A 160 1.34 -20.02 17.76
N THR A 161 2.19 -20.81 17.11
CA THR A 161 3.63 -20.58 17.13
C THR A 161 3.99 -19.70 15.96
N TYR A 162 4.34 -18.45 16.27
CA TYR A 162 4.95 -17.56 15.29
C TYR A 162 6.34 -18.09 14.94
N PRO A 163 6.65 -18.29 13.65
CA PRO A 163 8.01 -18.62 13.25
C PRO A 163 8.91 -17.44 13.64
N ALA A 164 10.10 -17.77 14.15
CA ALA A 164 11.09 -16.76 14.52
C ALA A 164 11.35 -15.86 13.29
N GLU A 165 11.31 -14.54 13.51
CA GLU A 165 11.51 -13.59 12.44
C GLU A 165 12.93 -13.74 11.87
N ARG A 166 13.00 -13.86 10.54
CA ARG A 166 14.21 -14.01 9.75
C ARG A 166 14.07 -13.17 8.50
N ASN A 167 15.20 -12.69 8.00
CA ASN A 167 15.19 -11.83 6.83
C ASN A 167 15.00 -12.65 5.55
N ILE A 168 14.09 -12.22 4.70
CA ILE A 168 14.06 -12.52 3.27
C ILE A 168 14.84 -11.45 2.52
N MET A 169 15.18 -11.71 1.26
CA MET A 169 15.79 -10.70 0.40
C MET A 169 15.23 -10.79 -1.01
N LEU A 170 15.07 -9.64 -1.65
CA LEU A 170 14.64 -9.48 -3.03
C LEU A 170 15.67 -8.63 -3.76
N GLU A 171 16.04 -9.04 -4.97
CA GLU A 171 16.83 -8.25 -5.89
C GLU A 171 16.11 -8.13 -7.23
N ILE A 172 16.27 -6.97 -7.87
CA ILE A 172 15.86 -6.76 -9.25
C ILE A 172 17.11 -6.38 -10.04
N ARG A 173 17.33 -7.07 -11.16
CA ARG A 173 18.53 -6.97 -11.98
C ARG A 173 18.16 -6.75 -13.44
N ASP A 174 19.02 -6.04 -14.19
CA ASP A 174 18.86 -5.90 -15.64
C ASP A 174 19.27 -7.18 -16.40
N GLU A 175 19.19 -7.14 -17.74
CA GLU A 175 19.56 -8.26 -18.63
C GLU A 175 21.01 -8.73 -18.46
N ASP A 176 21.92 -7.83 -18.05
CA ASP A 176 23.33 -8.11 -17.78
C ASP A 176 23.57 -8.56 -16.32
N LEU A 177 22.50 -8.88 -15.60
CA LEU A 177 22.48 -9.25 -14.18
C LEU A 177 23.00 -8.15 -13.25
N LYS A 178 23.02 -6.90 -13.68
CA LYS A 178 23.45 -5.77 -12.85
C LYS A 178 22.34 -5.41 -11.86
N LEU A 179 22.73 -5.18 -10.60
CA LEU A 179 21.78 -4.85 -9.54
C LEU A 179 21.13 -3.47 -9.78
N LEU A 180 19.80 -3.44 -9.87
CA LEU A 180 19.00 -2.22 -9.98
C LEU A 180 18.35 -1.85 -8.64
N TYR A 181 17.82 -2.85 -7.95
CA TYR A 181 17.15 -2.67 -6.67
C TYR A 181 17.40 -3.85 -5.74
N LYS A 182 17.45 -3.57 -4.44
CA LYS A 182 17.64 -4.56 -3.38
C LYS A 182 16.79 -4.20 -2.19
N PHE A 183 16.10 -5.20 -1.67
CA PHE A 183 15.22 -5.12 -0.52
C PHE A 183 15.47 -6.29 0.42
N ALA A 184 15.37 -6.07 1.73
CA ALA A 184 15.40 -7.12 2.73
C ALA A 184 14.56 -6.70 3.94
N ASP A 185 13.75 -7.63 4.44
CA ASP A 185 12.85 -7.41 5.58
C ASP A 185 12.45 -8.75 6.22
N GLY A 186 11.69 -8.71 7.32
CA GLY A 186 11.13 -9.87 7.99
C GLY A 186 10.07 -10.60 7.16
N GLN A 187 10.17 -11.92 7.09
CA GLN A 187 9.26 -12.75 6.29
C GLN A 187 7.81 -12.69 6.77
N ASN A 188 7.59 -12.48 8.07
CA ASN A 188 6.25 -12.50 8.67
C ASN A 188 5.38 -11.31 8.23
N ASN A 189 5.99 -10.24 7.70
CA ASN A 189 5.23 -9.12 7.13
C ASN A 189 4.53 -9.47 5.82
N TYR A 190 4.98 -10.54 5.14
CA TYR A 190 4.56 -10.88 3.77
C TYR A 190 3.91 -12.25 3.66
N PHE A 191 4.39 -13.23 4.43
CA PHE A 191 4.09 -14.65 4.20
C PHE A 191 3.50 -15.36 5.43
N LEU A 192 2.98 -14.59 6.40
CA LEU A 192 2.32 -15.12 7.59
C LEU A 192 0.87 -15.52 7.25
N SER A 193 0.64 -16.82 7.07
CA SER A 193 -0.68 -17.36 6.71
C SER A 193 -0.95 -18.68 7.45
N PRO A 194 -2.14 -18.85 8.06
CA PRO A 194 -2.54 -20.09 8.71
C PRO A 194 -2.89 -21.20 7.71
N ASP A 195 -3.27 -20.82 6.48
CA ASP A 195 -3.77 -21.72 5.44
C ASP A 195 -2.65 -22.28 4.54
N GLY A 196 -1.39 -21.99 4.87
CA GLY A 196 -0.23 -22.37 4.08
C GLY A 196 0.28 -21.23 3.17
N PRO A 197 0.94 -21.55 2.05
CA PRO A 197 1.56 -20.56 1.17
C PRO A 197 0.60 -19.50 0.66
N VAL A 198 1.06 -18.25 0.66
CA VAL A 198 0.28 -17.07 0.24
C VAL A 198 1.13 -16.16 -0.63
N PHE A 199 0.48 -15.43 -1.55
CA PHE A 199 1.16 -14.40 -2.32
C PHE A 199 1.41 -13.18 -1.44
N GLY A 200 2.67 -13.00 -1.03
CA GLY A 200 3.11 -11.76 -0.42
C GLY A 200 3.37 -10.70 -1.49
N GLU A 201 2.87 -9.49 -1.25
CA GLU A 201 3.09 -8.33 -2.11
C GLU A 201 4.22 -7.46 -1.56
N ILE A 202 5.27 -7.27 -2.35
CA ILE A 202 6.37 -6.36 -2.05
C ILE A 202 6.26 -5.18 -2.99
N GLU A 203 5.88 -4.03 -2.44
CA GLU A 203 5.89 -2.76 -3.17
C GLU A 203 7.33 -2.28 -3.33
N ILE A 204 7.65 -1.81 -4.53
CA ILE A 204 8.96 -1.27 -4.84
C ILE A 204 8.82 0.18 -5.34
N PRO A 205 9.87 1.01 -5.22
CA PRO A 205 9.87 2.31 -5.89
C PRO A 205 9.61 2.14 -7.39
N GLU A 206 8.98 3.13 -8.02
CA GLU A 206 8.73 3.11 -9.47
C GLU A 206 10.04 2.87 -10.26
N MET A 207 10.07 1.82 -11.08
CA MET A 207 11.21 1.47 -11.90
C MET A 207 10.81 1.27 -13.35
N LYS A 208 11.41 2.07 -14.24
CA LYS A 208 11.22 1.91 -15.68
C LYS A 208 12.09 0.78 -16.21
N MET A 209 11.43 -0.30 -16.62
CA MET A 209 12.06 -1.47 -17.19
C MET A 209 12.07 -1.38 -18.72
N THR A 210 13.10 -1.95 -19.33
CA THR A 210 13.23 -2.10 -20.78
C THR A 210 13.96 -3.40 -21.04
N GLY A 211 13.48 -4.18 -22.02
CA GLY A 211 14.09 -5.48 -22.36
C GLY A 211 13.86 -6.53 -21.29
N ASP A 212 14.81 -7.47 -21.20
CA ASP A 212 14.80 -8.54 -20.21
C ASP A 212 15.30 -8.00 -18.85
N PHE A 213 14.73 -8.54 -17.78
CA PHE A 213 15.14 -8.26 -16.41
C PHE A 213 14.87 -9.46 -15.51
N TYR A 214 15.51 -9.49 -14.36
CA TYR A 214 15.41 -10.59 -13.42
C TYR A 214 14.90 -10.11 -12.08
N VAL A 215 14.00 -10.89 -11.48
CA VAL A 215 13.66 -10.79 -10.07
C VAL A 215 14.23 -11.99 -9.36
N VAL A 216 15.04 -11.76 -8.33
CA VAL A 216 15.67 -12.81 -7.53
C VAL A 216 15.15 -12.74 -6.11
N PHE A 217 14.48 -13.80 -5.68
CA PHE A 217 14.10 -13.99 -4.30
C PHE A 217 15.16 -14.82 -3.58
N TYR A 218 15.39 -14.54 -2.31
CA TYR A 218 16.20 -15.36 -1.43
C TYR A 218 15.35 -15.69 -0.21
N ASP A 219 14.90 -16.94 -0.12
CA ASP A 219 14.10 -17.42 1.00
C ASP A 219 14.87 -17.34 2.33
N ARG A 220 16.20 -17.51 2.26
CA ARG A 220 17.15 -17.49 3.39
C ARG A 220 16.74 -18.37 4.56
N GLY A 221 16.04 -19.49 4.29
CA GLY A 221 15.47 -20.39 5.30
C GLY A 221 14.37 -19.74 6.15
N ALA A 222 13.82 -18.62 5.72
CA ALA A 222 12.76 -17.86 6.40
C ALA A 222 11.40 -18.13 5.79
N ALA A 223 11.31 -18.17 4.46
CA ALA A 223 10.06 -18.37 3.74
C ALA A 223 10.27 -19.19 2.46
N PRO A 224 10.24 -20.53 2.55
CA PRO A 224 10.29 -21.39 1.37
C PRO A 224 9.29 -20.93 0.30
N ILE A 225 9.76 -20.87 -0.94
CA ILE A 225 9.01 -20.38 -2.08
C ILE A 225 8.20 -21.51 -2.72
N GLY A 226 7.01 -21.19 -3.21
CA GLY A 226 6.24 -22.09 -4.06
C GLY A 226 7.02 -22.38 -5.35
N ALA A 227 6.99 -23.65 -5.77
CA ALA A 227 7.57 -24.10 -7.01
C ALA A 227 6.67 -25.15 -7.68
N ALA A 228 6.56 -25.08 -9.00
CA ALA A 228 5.90 -26.12 -9.80
C ALA A 228 6.95 -26.94 -10.53
N GLU A 229 6.95 -28.25 -10.32
CA GLU A 229 7.79 -29.17 -11.09
C GLU A 229 7.25 -29.28 -12.52
N VAL A 230 8.14 -29.11 -13.50
CA VAL A 230 7.85 -29.03 -14.92
C VAL A 230 8.92 -29.76 -15.73
N ALA A 231 8.63 -30.03 -17.01
CA ALA A 231 9.61 -30.67 -17.89
C ALA A 231 10.81 -29.76 -18.22
N ASP A 232 10.61 -28.45 -18.20
CA ASP A 232 11.60 -27.41 -18.54
C ASP A 232 11.38 -26.21 -17.64
N SER A 233 12.46 -25.68 -17.05
CA SER A 233 12.43 -24.56 -16.10
C SER A 233 12.06 -23.21 -16.73
N GLY A 234 12.07 -23.11 -18.05
CA GLY A 234 11.65 -21.94 -18.81
C GLY A 234 12.43 -20.68 -18.42
N ASN A 235 11.73 -19.72 -17.81
CA ASN A 235 12.32 -18.47 -17.35
C ASN A 235 12.75 -18.52 -15.87
N SER A 236 12.74 -19.68 -15.24
CA SER A 236 13.14 -19.85 -13.84
C SER A 236 14.58 -20.37 -13.74
N TYR A 237 15.34 -19.73 -12.86
CA TYR A 237 16.77 -19.93 -12.69
C TYR A 237 17.15 -19.94 -11.21
N LEU A 238 18.29 -20.53 -10.89
CA LEU A 238 19.01 -20.29 -9.65
C LEU A 238 20.06 -19.21 -9.90
N PHE A 239 20.30 -18.35 -8.92
CA PHE A 239 21.28 -17.28 -9.01
C PHE A 239 22.27 -17.33 -7.84
N ASN A 240 23.57 -17.34 -8.12
CA ASN A 240 24.63 -17.49 -7.10
C ASN A 240 25.31 -16.17 -6.70
N GLY A 241 24.74 -15.02 -7.11
CA GLY A 241 25.34 -13.70 -6.92
C GLY A 241 26.15 -13.19 -8.12
N ALA A 242 26.52 -14.06 -9.06
CA ALA A 242 27.29 -13.71 -10.25
C ALA A 242 26.61 -14.13 -11.56
N GLU A 243 26.03 -15.32 -11.60
CA GLU A 243 25.44 -15.91 -12.80
C GLU A 243 24.16 -16.70 -12.48
N THR A 244 23.38 -16.96 -13.52
CA THR A 244 22.14 -17.75 -13.45
C THR A 244 22.33 -19.15 -14.05
N PHE A 245 21.74 -20.14 -13.41
CA PHE A 245 21.66 -21.52 -13.90
C PHE A 245 20.20 -21.92 -14.05
N PRO A 246 19.81 -22.75 -15.02
CA PRO A 246 18.45 -23.28 -15.10
C PRO A 246 18.01 -23.88 -13.76
N ALA A 247 16.76 -23.64 -13.37
CA ALA A 247 16.18 -24.22 -12.16
C ALA A 247 15.85 -25.71 -12.37
N GLU A 248 16.88 -26.51 -12.57
CA GLU A 248 16.78 -27.91 -12.96
C GLU A 248 17.55 -28.81 -12.00
N PHE A 249 16.92 -29.93 -11.63
CA PHE A 249 17.50 -30.90 -10.70
C PHE A 249 17.37 -32.31 -11.26
N VAL A 250 18.39 -33.12 -11.01
CA VAL A 250 18.38 -34.54 -11.36
C VAL A 250 17.74 -35.32 -10.21
N ASP A 251 16.61 -35.94 -10.49
CA ASP A 251 16.01 -36.95 -9.63
C ASP A 251 16.95 -38.16 -9.56
N GLN A 252 17.43 -38.49 -8.36
CA GLN A 252 18.40 -39.58 -8.16
C GLN A 252 17.79 -40.97 -8.35
N ASP A 253 16.48 -41.13 -8.16
CA ASP A 253 15.79 -42.40 -8.30
C ASP A 253 15.45 -42.70 -9.75
N THR A 254 15.06 -41.67 -10.52
CA THR A 254 14.65 -41.83 -11.92
C THR A 254 15.72 -41.43 -12.93
N ASN A 255 16.78 -40.76 -12.49
CA ASN A 255 17.84 -40.16 -13.31
C ASN A 255 17.28 -39.22 -14.40
N LYS A 256 16.14 -38.59 -14.12
CA LYS A 256 15.53 -37.57 -14.98
C LYS A 256 15.88 -36.19 -14.46
N THR A 257 16.10 -35.27 -15.38
CA THR A 257 16.19 -33.84 -15.05
C THR A 257 14.79 -33.26 -15.08
N ASN A 258 14.37 -32.67 -13.96
CA ASN A 258 13.10 -31.97 -13.84
C ASN A 258 13.38 -30.48 -13.63
N GLY A 259 12.65 -29.63 -14.34
CA GLY A 259 12.67 -28.19 -14.18
C GLY A 259 11.71 -27.74 -13.08
N TYR A 260 11.94 -26.55 -12.55
CA TYR A 260 11.09 -25.94 -11.54
C TYR A 260 10.77 -24.51 -11.95
N ASN A 261 9.47 -24.19 -11.95
CA ASN A 261 9.00 -22.83 -12.12
C ASN A 261 8.79 -22.17 -10.77
N TRP A 262 9.50 -21.08 -10.52
CA TRP A 262 9.33 -20.29 -9.30
C TRP A 262 8.07 -19.43 -9.37
N MET A 263 7.37 -19.35 -8.26
CA MET A 263 6.07 -18.69 -8.18
C MET A 263 6.24 -17.20 -7.87
N ILE A 264 6.90 -16.50 -8.80
CA ILE A 264 7.17 -15.07 -8.76
C ILE A 264 6.41 -14.39 -9.90
N GLU A 265 5.70 -13.32 -9.57
CA GLU A 265 5.01 -12.44 -10.52
C GLU A 265 5.47 -11.00 -10.31
N VAL A 266 5.33 -10.21 -11.36
CA VAL A 266 5.58 -8.77 -11.32
C VAL A 266 4.38 -7.99 -11.84
N LEU A 267 4.13 -6.82 -11.27
CA LEU A 267 2.98 -5.98 -11.62
C LEU A 267 3.46 -4.56 -11.94
N GLY A 268 2.91 -4.02 -13.02
CA GLY A 268 3.25 -2.69 -13.52
C GLY A 268 2.38 -2.26 -14.69
N GLU A 269 2.73 -1.15 -15.33
CA GLU A 269 1.99 -0.54 -16.45
C GLU A 269 2.89 0.02 -17.55
#